data_AF-A0A9W5RE83-F1
#
_entry.id   AF-A0A9W5RE83-F1
#
_cell.length_a   1.000
_cell.length_b   1.000
_cell.length_c   1.000
_cell.angle_alpha   90.00
_cell.angle_beta   90.00
_cell.angle_gamma   90.00
#
_symmetry.space_group_name_H-M   'P 1'
#
loop_
_entity.id
_entity.type
_entity.pdbx_description
1 polymer ?
#
loop_
_entity_poly.entity_id
_entity_poly.type
_entity_poly.pdbx_seq_one_letter_code
_entity_poly.pdbx_strand_id
1 'polypeptide(L)'
;MNVHEWPLTAFTILAQMAVGAFVTLGLVNLFAQTKYSSKTVDRLAKPALYAIGPVMVLALLASMFHLGNPLNAPNAIRHVATSWLAREILFGAGFAVLGFIFAAATWFGWFNAKIRNALAIFTAIWGLGFIWVMAHVYMLPTVPAWNHWTTPATFYISAALTGSLAIALAFSAWPIVSTKWPKLDHALTGANKTENQPAQTRADIQTQRETISLTNQATNWIAITTIAMLALQLVVGTYAAAKPAGPNPADVDPSPTWYAIRLVLLIIGAGIIGLYLTLTTHKNLEGSQHKPLLALTLTSFALVTISEIIARFLFYGEMNRIGI
;
A
#
# COMPACT_ATOMS: atom_id res chain seq x y z
N MET A 1 -14.88 -12.87 14.92
CA MET A 1 -14.88 -12.10 13.65
C MET A 1 -16.07 -12.58 12.84
N ASN A 2 -16.96 -11.66 12.44
CA ASN A 2 -18.14 -11.99 11.64
C ASN A 2 -17.75 -12.23 10.18
N VAL A 3 -18.28 -13.29 9.56
CA VAL A 3 -17.90 -13.63 8.18
C VAL A 3 -18.35 -12.58 7.14
N HIS A 4 -19.40 -11.83 7.47
CA HIS A 4 -19.96 -10.76 6.62
C HIS A 4 -19.07 -9.52 6.49
N GLU A 5 -18.09 -9.35 7.39
CA GLU A 5 -17.18 -8.19 7.39
C GLU A 5 -15.95 -8.42 6.50
N TRP A 6 -15.64 -9.66 6.12
CA TRP A 6 -14.45 -9.98 5.30
C TRP A 6 -14.38 -9.22 3.98
N PRO A 7 -15.46 -9.14 3.17
CA PRO A 7 -15.42 -8.40 1.91
C PRO A 7 -15.06 -6.92 2.09
N LEU A 8 -15.63 -6.27 3.12
CA LEU A 8 -15.40 -4.87 3.42
C LEU A 8 -13.99 -4.64 3.98
N THR A 9 -13.51 -5.51 4.86
CA THR A 9 -12.13 -5.50 5.37
C THR A 9 -11.13 -5.67 4.23
N ALA A 10 -11.36 -6.64 3.33
CA ALA A 10 -10.49 -6.88 2.19
C ALA A 10 -10.47 -5.69 1.22
N PHE A 11 -11.63 -5.13 0.87
CA PHE A 11 -11.72 -3.92 0.07
C PHE A 11 -10.90 -2.78 0.68
N THR A 12 -11.12 -2.49 1.96
CA THR A 12 -10.48 -1.36 2.64
C THR A 12 -8.96 -1.51 2.69
N ILE A 13 -8.46 -2.68 3.12
CA ILE A 13 -7.00 -2.92 3.22
C ILE A 13 -6.33 -2.94 1.85
N LEU A 14 -6.91 -3.63 0.86
CA LEU A 14 -6.31 -3.72 -0.47
C LEU A 14 -6.32 -2.37 -1.20
N ALA A 15 -7.39 -1.58 -1.07
CA ALA A 15 -7.46 -0.22 -1.60
C ALA A 15 -6.42 0.70 -0.95
N GLN A 16 -6.33 0.68 0.39
CA GLN A 16 -5.33 1.45 1.15
C GLN A 16 -3.90 1.03 0.75
N MET A 17 -3.64 -0.26 0.59
CA MET A 17 -2.37 -0.80 0.12
C MET A 17 -2.03 -0.32 -1.29
N ALA A 18 -2.99 -0.36 -2.22
CA ALA A 18 -2.78 0.08 -3.60
C ALA A 18 -2.45 1.58 -3.67
N VAL A 19 -3.20 2.43 -2.94
CA VAL A 19 -2.92 3.87 -2.86
C VAL A 19 -1.56 4.13 -2.22
N GLY A 20 -1.28 3.51 -1.07
CA GLY A 20 -0.01 3.68 -0.36
C GLY A 20 1.20 3.22 -1.17
N ALA A 21 1.06 2.11 -1.90
CA ALA A 21 2.09 1.59 -2.79
C ALA A 21 2.34 2.55 -3.97
N PHE A 22 1.27 3.11 -4.56
CA PHE A 22 1.39 4.09 -5.65
C PHE A 22 2.11 5.35 -5.20
N VAL A 23 1.75 5.89 -4.03
CA VAL A 23 2.42 7.08 -3.44
C VAL A 23 3.88 6.78 -3.10
N THR A 24 4.15 5.65 -2.46
CA THR A 24 5.53 5.25 -2.09
C THR A 24 6.39 5.06 -3.34
N LEU A 25 5.86 4.39 -4.36
CA LEU A 25 6.57 4.19 -5.63
C LEU A 25 6.87 5.53 -6.33
N GLY A 26 5.90 6.46 -6.33
CA GLY A 26 6.07 7.80 -6.86
C GLY A 26 7.19 8.59 -6.15
N LEU A 27 7.22 8.53 -4.82
CA LEU A 27 8.28 9.15 -4.01
C LEU A 27 9.64 8.53 -4.28
N VAL A 28 9.73 7.19 -4.30
CA VAL A 28 10.99 6.49 -4.64
C VAL A 28 11.47 6.92 -6.03
N ASN A 29 10.59 6.93 -7.03
CA ASN A 29 10.92 7.31 -8.39
C ASN A 29 11.43 8.76 -8.47
N LEU A 30 10.77 9.70 -7.77
CA LEU A 30 11.16 11.11 -7.71
C LEU A 30 12.60 11.28 -7.18
N PHE A 31 12.95 10.61 -6.08
CA PHE A 31 14.29 10.68 -5.52
C PHE A 31 15.32 9.88 -6.34
N ALA A 32 14.94 8.71 -6.86
CA ALA A 32 15.83 7.84 -7.59
C ALA A 32 16.33 8.46 -8.91
N GLN A 33 15.46 9.19 -9.62
CA GLN A 33 15.83 9.87 -10.87
C GLN A 33 16.93 10.94 -10.69
N THR A 34 17.17 11.42 -9.47
CA THR A 34 18.25 12.38 -9.19
C THR A 34 19.63 11.75 -9.04
N LYS A 35 19.70 10.43 -8.81
CA LYS A 35 20.94 9.69 -8.47
C LYS A 35 21.25 8.51 -9.38
N TYR A 36 20.24 7.94 -10.02
CA TYR A 36 20.37 6.71 -10.80
C TYR A 36 19.92 6.93 -12.24
N SER A 37 20.42 6.09 -13.16
CA SER A 37 20.01 6.14 -14.56
C SER A 37 18.53 5.80 -14.74
N SER A 38 17.86 6.41 -15.72
CA SER A 38 16.44 6.12 -16.01
C SER A 38 16.20 4.63 -16.28
N LYS A 39 17.17 3.92 -16.89
CA LYS A 39 17.11 2.47 -17.11
C LYS A 39 17.05 1.70 -15.78
N THR A 40 17.88 2.07 -14.80
CA THR A 40 17.86 1.47 -13.45
C THR A 40 16.51 1.71 -12.78
N VAL A 41 16.04 2.96 -12.80
CA VAL A 41 14.78 3.31 -12.12
C VAL A 41 13.60 2.58 -12.74
N ASP A 42 13.49 2.56 -14.08
CA ASP A 42 12.43 1.85 -14.80
C ASP A 42 12.44 0.35 -14.52
N ARG A 43 13.64 -0.25 -14.42
CA ARG A 43 13.81 -1.70 -14.18
C ARG A 43 13.20 -2.13 -12.85
N LEU A 44 13.20 -1.25 -11.86
CA LEU A 44 12.65 -1.52 -10.54
C LEU A 44 11.20 -1.02 -10.40
N ALA A 45 10.88 0.14 -10.98
CA ALA A 45 9.60 0.80 -10.81
C ALA A 45 8.47 0.19 -11.64
N LYS A 46 8.72 -0.22 -12.89
CA LYS A 46 7.67 -0.76 -13.78
C LYS A 46 7.03 -2.04 -13.22
N PRO A 47 7.79 -3.07 -12.79
CA PRO A 47 7.18 -4.27 -12.21
C PRO A 47 6.33 -3.97 -10.97
N ALA A 48 6.81 -3.08 -10.09
CA ALA A 48 6.07 -2.66 -8.91
C ALA A 48 4.78 -1.91 -9.29
N LEU A 49 4.83 -1.01 -10.27
CA LEU A 49 3.65 -0.30 -10.80
C LEU A 49 2.60 -1.29 -11.31
N TYR A 50 3.00 -2.28 -12.11
CA TYR A 50 2.08 -3.27 -12.66
C TYR A 50 1.52 -4.24 -11.61
N ALA A 51 2.20 -4.41 -10.47
CA ALA A 51 1.67 -5.18 -9.34
C ALA A 51 0.56 -4.45 -8.56
N ILE A 52 0.53 -3.11 -8.58
CA ILE A 52 -0.52 -2.31 -7.91
C ILE A 52 -1.89 -2.54 -8.56
N GLY A 53 -1.94 -2.68 -9.89
CA GLY A 53 -3.18 -2.87 -10.65
C GLY A 53 -4.00 -4.07 -10.15
N PRO A 54 -3.46 -5.30 -10.13
CA PRO A 54 -4.14 -6.47 -9.59
C PRO A 54 -4.61 -6.31 -8.14
N VAL A 55 -3.83 -5.66 -7.28
CA VAL A 55 -4.25 -5.37 -5.89
C VAL A 55 -5.52 -4.51 -5.87
N MET A 56 -5.56 -3.45 -6.69
CA MET A 56 -6.73 -2.58 -6.81
C MET A 56 -7.94 -3.31 -7.43
N VAL A 57 -7.73 -4.18 -8.43
CA VAL A 57 -8.83 -5.01 -8.98
C VAL A 57 -9.42 -5.91 -7.92
N LEU A 58 -8.57 -6.59 -7.14
CA LEU A 58 -9.03 -7.46 -6.05
C LEU A 58 -9.78 -6.67 -4.97
N ALA A 59 -9.35 -5.45 -4.66
CA ALA A 59 -10.08 -4.55 -3.77
C ALA A 59 -11.50 -4.28 -4.29
N LEU A 60 -11.62 -3.87 -5.56
CA LEU A 60 -12.92 -3.57 -6.18
C LEU A 60 -13.81 -4.82 -6.28
N LEU A 61 -13.26 -5.99 -6.60
CA LEU A 61 -14.00 -7.25 -6.59
C LEU A 61 -14.50 -7.59 -5.18
N ALA A 62 -13.67 -7.42 -4.15
CA ALA A 62 -14.07 -7.62 -2.75
C ALA A 62 -15.24 -6.70 -2.38
N SER A 63 -15.24 -5.45 -2.84
CA SER A 63 -16.35 -4.52 -2.58
C SER A 63 -17.70 -5.04 -3.11
N MET A 64 -17.72 -5.78 -4.23
CA MET A 64 -18.96 -6.31 -4.83
C MET A 64 -19.63 -7.37 -3.96
N PHE A 65 -18.87 -8.16 -3.19
CA PHE A 65 -19.41 -9.19 -2.31
C PHE A 65 -20.06 -8.62 -1.04
N HIS A 66 -19.96 -7.31 -0.81
CA HIS A 66 -20.67 -6.61 0.26
C HIS A 66 -21.96 -5.91 -0.22
N LEU A 67 -22.20 -5.83 -1.54
CA LEU A 67 -23.42 -5.22 -2.07
C LEU A 67 -24.59 -6.20 -1.99
N GLY A 68 -25.74 -5.72 -1.50
CA GLY A 68 -26.98 -6.52 -1.50
C GLY A 68 -27.49 -6.86 -2.91
N ASN A 69 -27.29 -5.95 -3.88
CA ASN A 69 -27.56 -6.22 -5.30
C ASN A 69 -26.50 -5.55 -6.21
N PRO A 70 -25.46 -6.30 -6.62
CA PRO A 70 -24.37 -5.77 -7.45
C PRO A 70 -24.82 -5.18 -8.81
N LEU A 71 -25.93 -5.66 -9.38
CA LEU A 71 -26.44 -5.17 -10.67
C LEU A 71 -26.92 -3.71 -10.59
N ASN A 72 -27.25 -3.23 -9.39
CA ASN A 72 -27.65 -1.85 -9.14
C ASN A 72 -26.48 -0.93 -8.77
N ALA A 73 -25.24 -1.40 -8.78
CA ALA A 73 -24.06 -0.60 -8.44
C ALA A 73 -23.98 0.76 -9.17
N PRO A 74 -24.35 0.89 -10.47
CA PRO A 74 -24.36 2.19 -11.15
C PRO A 74 -25.34 3.21 -10.53
N ASN A 75 -26.37 2.76 -9.83
CA ASN A 75 -27.32 3.66 -9.17
C ASN A 75 -26.74 4.25 -7.87
N ALA A 76 -25.69 3.64 -7.31
CA ALA A 76 -25.09 4.08 -6.05
C ALA A 76 -24.36 5.43 -6.16
N ILE A 77 -24.03 5.88 -7.38
CA ILE A 77 -23.39 7.19 -7.62
C ILE A 77 -24.38 8.34 -7.85
N ARG A 78 -25.70 8.11 -7.80
CA ARG A 78 -26.70 9.16 -8.06
C ARG A 78 -26.69 10.31 -7.04
N HIS A 79 -26.10 10.11 -5.87
CA HIS A 79 -26.11 11.07 -4.75
C HIS A 79 -24.70 11.49 -4.29
N VAL A 80 -23.73 11.63 -5.21
CA VAL A 80 -22.34 12.04 -4.89
C VAL A 80 -22.27 13.36 -4.10
N ALA A 81 -23.22 14.26 -4.31
CA ALA A 81 -23.28 15.54 -3.61
C ALA A 81 -23.52 15.37 -2.10
N THR A 82 -24.28 14.37 -1.67
CA THR A 82 -24.75 14.23 -0.28
C THR A 82 -24.29 12.96 0.43
N SER A 83 -23.88 11.92 -0.31
CA SER A 83 -23.50 10.63 0.25
C SER A 83 -21.99 10.37 0.18
N TRP A 84 -21.37 10.14 1.34
CA TRP A 84 -19.97 9.70 1.43
C TRP A 84 -19.73 8.36 0.73
N LEU A 85 -20.68 7.43 0.81
CA LEU A 85 -20.59 6.15 0.10
C LEU A 85 -20.57 6.35 -1.43
N ALA A 86 -21.41 7.25 -1.95
CA ALA A 86 -21.39 7.57 -3.38
C ALA A 86 -20.06 8.21 -3.82
N ARG A 87 -19.47 9.06 -2.97
CA ARG A 87 -18.13 9.63 -3.18
C ARG A 87 -17.06 8.54 -3.13
N GLU A 88 -17.17 7.56 -2.24
CA GLU A 88 -16.20 6.46 -2.11
C GLU A 88 -16.13 5.64 -3.40
N ILE A 89 -17.29 5.31 -3.97
CA ILE A 89 -17.38 4.61 -5.26
C ILE A 89 -16.74 5.44 -6.37
N LEU A 90 -17.06 6.74 -6.44
CA LEU A 90 -16.49 7.65 -7.44
C LEU A 90 -14.96 7.75 -7.32
N PHE A 91 -14.46 7.96 -6.11
CA PHE A 91 -13.03 8.14 -5.87
C PHE A 91 -12.26 6.84 -6.07
N GLY A 92 -12.80 5.69 -5.64
CA GLY A 92 -12.20 4.38 -5.86
C GLY A 92 -12.14 3.99 -7.33
N ALA A 93 -13.24 4.16 -8.06
CA ALA A 93 -13.27 3.95 -9.52
C ALA A 93 -12.34 4.92 -10.25
N GLY A 94 -12.34 6.20 -9.84
CA GLY A 94 -11.44 7.22 -10.39
C GLY A 94 -9.98 6.89 -10.18
N PHE A 95 -9.58 6.46 -8.97
CA PHE A 95 -8.20 6.03 -8.69
C PHE A 95 -7.80 4.84 -9.57
N ALA A 96 -8.67 3.85 -9.71
CA ALA A 96 -8.42 2.69 -10.56
C ALA A 96 -8.24 3.12 -12.04
N VAL A 97 -9.16 3.89 -12.59
CA VAL A 97 -9.09 4.38 -13.99
C VAL A 97 -7.83 5.20 -14.23
N LEU A 98 -7.55 6.18 -13.37
CA LEU A 98 -6.35 7.02 -13.47
C LEU A 98 -5.07 6.19 -13.37
N GLY A 99 -5.03 5.22 -12.45
CA GLY A 99 -3.92 4.27 -12.30
C GLY A 99 -3.71 3.41 -13.54
N PHE A 100 -4.79 2.87 -14.13
CA PHE A 100 -4.70 2.08 -15.36
C PHE A 100 -4.29 2.90 -16.57
N ILE A 101 -4.78 4.14 -16.71
CA ILE A 101 -4.33 5.04 -17.77
C ILE A 101 -2.84 5.34 -17.60
N PHE A 102 -2.37 5.59 -16.38
CA PHE A 102 -0.95 5.82 -16.11
C PHE A 102 -0.08 4.58 -16.41
N ALA A 103 -0.54 3.39 -16.00
CA ALA A 103 0.14 2.13 -16.29
C ALA A 103 0.18 1.85 -17.81
N ALA A 104 -0.94 2.04 -18.51
CA ALA A 104 -1.03 1.88 -19.97
C ALA A 104 -0.13 2.89 -20.69
N ALA A 105 -0.12 4.16 -20.27
CA ALA A 105 0.76 5.17 -20.84
C ALA A 105 2.24 4.82 -20.64
N THR A 106 2.59 4.22 -19.50
CA THR A 106 3.93 3.72 -19.23
C THR A 106 4.28 2.50 -20.09
N TRP A 107 3.33 1.59 -20.29
CA TRP A 107 3.50 0.36 -21.07
C TRP A 107 3.66 0.63 -22.56
N PHE A 108 2.75 1.41 -23.15
CA PHE A 108 2.72 1.70 -24.59
C PHE A 108 3.57 2.92 -24.98
N GLY A 109 4.22 3.57 -24.02
CA GLY A 109 5.01 4.77 -24.27
C GLY A 109 4.16 5.98 -24.71
N TRP A 110 2.90 6.05 -24.27
CA TRP A 110 2.03 7.19 -24.57
C TRP A 110 2.46 8.43 -23.80
N PHE A 111 2.23 9.59 -24.42
CA PHE A 111 2.53 10.92 -23.89
C PHE A 111 4.02 11.20 -23.60
N ASN A 112 4.39 12.49 -23.58
CA ASN A 112 5.72 12.89 -23.14
C ASN A 112 5.88 12.72 -21.61
N ALA A 113 7.13 12.82 -21.12
CA ALA A 113 7.44 12.63 -19.70
C ALA A 113 6.73 13.62 -18.77
N LYS A 114 6.54 14.88 -19.19
CA LYS A 114 5.85 15.90 -18.39
C LYS A 114 4.39 15.51 -18.13
N ILE A 115 3.68 15.07 -19.18
CA ILE A 115 2.29 14.65 -19.07
C ILE A 115 2.17 13.38 -18.21
N ARG A 116 3.06 12.39 -18.40
CA ARG A 116 3.08 11.18 -17.56
C ARG A 116 3.32 11.51 -16.08
N ASN A 117 4.23 12.43 -15.79
CA ASN A 117 4.50 12.88 -14.42
C ASN A 117 3.31 13.63 -13.82
N ALA A 118 2.68 14.53 -14.59
CA ALA A 118 1.47 15.23 -14.14
C ALA A 118 0.32 14.26 -13.84
N LEU A 119 0.12 13.26 -14.71
CA LEU A 119 -0.84 12.19 -14.50
C LEU A 119 -0.52 11.40 -13.22
N ALA A 120 0.73 11.00 -13.01
CA ALA A 120 1.14 10.28 -11.80
C ALA A 120 0.85 11.10 -10.52
N ILE A 121 1.20 12.38 -10.50
CA ILE A 121 0.95 13.27 -9.35
C ILE A 121 -0.55 13.40 -9.10
N PHE A 122 -1.33 13.62 -10.16
CA PHE A 122 -2.78 13.72 -10.05
C PHE A 122 -3.41 12.42 -9.54
N THR A 123 -3.01 11.26 -10.06
CA THR A 123 -3.45 9.95 -9.58
C THR A 123 -3.12 9.74 -8.10
N ALA A 124 -1.92 10.15 -7.65
CA ALA A 124 -1.52 10.05 -6.25
C ALA A 124 -2.39 10.93 -5.34
N ILE A 125 -2.62 12.19 -5.72
CA ILE A 125 -3.49 13.12 -4.97
C ILE A 125 -4.92 12.58 -4.93
N TRP A 126 -5.42 12.06 -6.05
CA TRP A 126 -6.75 11.45 -6.12
C TRP A 126 -6.86 10.23 -5.20
N GLY A 127 -5.85 9.36 -5.16
CA GLY A 127 -5.77 8.23 -4.24
C GLY A 127 -5.76 8.66 -2.76
N LEU A 128 -5.03 9.72 -2.42
CA LEU A 128 -5.06 10.28 -1.07
C LEU A 128 -6.46 10.84 -0.72
N GLY A 129 -7.13 11.49 -1.68
CA GLY A 129 -8.53 11.90 -1.55
C GLY A 129 -9.49 10.70 -1.40
N PHE A 130 -9.19 9.58 -2.05
CA PHE A 130 -9.96 8.36 -1.91
C PHE A 130 -9.90 7.84 -0.46
N ILE A 131 -8.71 7.77 0.16
CA ILE A 131 -8.57 7.37 1.58
C ILE A 131 -9.36 8.31 2.49
N TRP A 132 -9.33 9.63 2.23
CA TRP A 132 -10.11 10.61 2.99
C TRP A 132 -11.60 10.28 2.94
N VAL A 133 -12.13 10.06 1.74
CA VAL A 133 -13.53 9.72 1.52
C VAL A 133 -13.89 8.39 2.18
N MET A 134 -13.05 7.36 2.07
CA MET A 134 -13.26 6.07 2.75
C MET A 134 -13.42 6.26 4.27
N ALA A 135 -12.57 7.06 4.90
CA ALA A 135 -12.68 7.33 6.34
C ALA A 135 -13.98 8.05 6.70
N HIS A 136 -14.46 8.98 5.85
CA HIS A 136 -15.66 9.76 6.10
C HIS A 136 -16.95 8.95 5.96
N VAL A 137 -16.92 7.79 5.31
CA VAL A 137 -18.05 6.85 5.34
C VAL A 137 -18.37 6.41 6.77
N TYR A 138 -17.37 6.35 7.65
CA TYR A 138 -17.50 5.91 9.04
C TYR A 138 -17.66 7.06 10.05
N MET A 139 -17.35 8.30 9.68
CA MET A 139 -17.45 9.45 10.59
C MET A 139 -18.90 9.91 10.78
N LEU A 140 -19.68 9.08 11.49
CA LEU A 140 -21.09 9.28 11.71
C LEU A 140 -21.35 9.87 13.11
N PRO A 141 -22.08 10.98 13.25
CA PRO A 141 -22.42 11.55 14.56
C PRO A 141 -23.07 10.56 15.53
N THR A 142 -23.79 9.57 14.98
CA THR A 142 -24.45 8.49 15.74
C THR A 142 -23.51 7.38 16.19
N VAL A 143 -22.24 7.35 15.76
CA VAL A 143 -21.21 6.39 16.22
C VAL A 143 -19.97 7.17 16.68
N PRO A 144 -19.96 7.70 17.93
CA PRO A 144 -18.90 8.59 18.41
C PRO A 144 -17.49 7.98 18.37
N ALA A 145 -17.38 6.65 18.52
CA ALA A 145 -16.10 5.95 18.43
C ALA A 145 -15.39 6.25 17.09
N TRP A 146 -16.17 6.30 16.01
CA TRP A 146 -15.71 6.54 14.64
C TRP A 146 -15.72 8.02 14.23
N ASN A 147 -16.55 8.87 14.84
CA ASN A 147 -16.68 10.28 14.47
C ASN A 147 -15.60 11.17 15.11
N HIS A 148 -14.35 10.93 14.74
CA HIS A 148 -13.19 11.62 15.30
C HIS A 148 -12.01 11.60 14.33
N TRP A 149 -11.05 12.52 14.48
CA TRP A 149 -9.88 12.64 13.59
C TRP A 149 -8.98 11.38 13.59
N THR A 150 -9.07 10.56 14.63
CA THR A 150 -8.35 9.27 14.72
C THR A 150 -8.76 8.31 13.60
N THR A 151 -10.00 8.39 13.09
CA THR A 151 -10.49 7.53 12.00
C THR A 151 -9.72 7.77 10.71
N PRO A 152 -9.70 8.98 10.11
CA PRO A 152 -8.87 9.23 8.94
C PRO A 152 -7.38 9.02 9.22
N ALA A 153 -6.88 9.32 10.43
CA ALA A 153 -5.49 9.07 10.78
C ALA A 153 -5.12 7.58 10.66
N THR A 154 -5.90 6.67 11.25
CA THR A 154 -5.65 5.22 11.13
C THR A 154 -5.77 4.72 9.69
N PHE A 155 -6.65 5.31 8.87
CA PHE A 155 -6.79 4.94 7.45
C PHE A 155 -5.54 5.29 6.64
N TYR A 156 -4.97 6.49 6.85
CA TYR A 156 -3.72 6.88 6.22
C TYR A 156 -2.51 6.09 6.74
N ILE A 157 -2.46 5.79 8.04
CA ILE A 157 -1.39 4.99 8.62
C ILE A 157 -1.40 3.57 8.02
N SER A 158 -2.56 2.92 7.92
CA SER A 158 -2.67 1.60 7.29
C SER A 158 -2.23 1.63 5.82
N ALA A 159 -2.59 2.67 5.07
CA ALA A 159 -2.15 2.84 3.69
C ALA A 159 -0.62 3.01 3.59
N ALA A 160 -0.03 3.86 4.46
CA ALA A 160 1.41 4.06 4.51
C ALA A 160 2.17 2.78 4.88
N LEU A 161 1.70 2.03 5.90
CA LEU A 161 2.30 0.77 6.34
C LEU A 161 2.21 -0.32 5.26
N THR A 162 1.01 -0.66 4.83
CA THR A 162 0.79 -1.76 3.88
C THR A 162 1.35 -1.44 2.50
N GLY A 163 1.18 -0.21 2.03
CA GLY A 163 1.65 0.23 0.72
C GLY A 163 3.17 0.32 0.62
N SER A 164 3.84 0.88 1.63
CA SER A 164 5.30 0.98 1.61
C SER A 164 5.97 -0.40 1.71
N LEU A 165 5.46 -1.28 2.57
CA LEU A 165 5.95 -2.66 2.68
C LEU A 165 5.66 -3.48 1.41
N ALA A 166 4.54 -3.24 0.71
CA ALA A 166 4.28 -3.86 -0.59
C ALA A 166 5.34 -3.47 -1.64
N ILE A 167 5.80 -2.21 -1.64
CA ILE A 167 6.89 -1.76 -2.52
C ILE A 167 8.23 -2.38 -2.12
N ALA A 168 8.55 -2.44 -0.82
CA ALA A 168 9.76 -3.12 -0.35
C ALA A 168 9.77 -4.61 -0.75
N LEU A 169 8.63 -5.30 -0.63
CA LEU A 169 8.46 -6.68 -1.05
C LEU A 169 8.63 -6.81 -2.57
N ALA A 170 8.00 -5.95 -3.37
CA ALA A 170 8.13 -5.97 -4.82
C ALA A 170 9.59 -5.79 -5.27
N PHE A 171 10.31 -4.83 -4.68
CA PHE A 171 11.71 -4.57 -4.99
C PHE A 171 12.64 -5.71 -4.57
N SER A 172 12.35 -6.35 -3.43
CA SER A 172 13.13 -7.48 -2.91
C SER A 172 12.87 -8.77 -3.69
N ALA A 173 11.65 -8.97 -4.18
CA ALA A 173 11.26 -10.12 -4.98
C ALA A 173 11.75 -10.04 -6.43
N TRP A 174 11.82 -8.83 -7.01
CA TRP A 174 12.09 -8.63 -8.43
C TRP A 174 13.39 -9.28 -8.95
N PRO A 175 14.54 -9.23 -8.26
CA PRO A 175 15.76 -9.92 -8.71
C PRO A 175 15.58 -11.43 -8.87
N ILE A 176 14.78 -12.05 -7.99
CA ILE A 176 14.50 -13.50 -8.03
C ILE A 176 13.51 -13.80 -9.16
N VAL A 177 12.44 -13.01 -9.28
CA VAL A 177 11.42 -13.16 -10.33
C VAL A 177 12.02 -12.98 -11.72
N SER A 178 12.81 -11.93 -11.94
CA SER A 178 13.45 -11.61 -13.23
C SER A 178 14.49 -12.66 -13.66
N THR A 179 15.10 -13.37 -12.71
CA THR A 179 15.99 -14.51 -13.00
C THR A 179 15.19 -15.76 -13.36
N LYS A 180 14.10 -16.04 -12.64
CA LYS A 180 13.26 -17.23 -12.86
C LYS A 180 12.40 -17.12 -14.13
N TRP A 181 11.97 -15.90 -14.48
CA TRP A 181 11.03 -15.62 -15.58
C TRP A 181 11.60 -14.54 -16.53
N PRO A 182 12.62 -14.88 -17.35
CA PRO A 182 13.29 -13.89 -18.20
C PRO A 182 12.37 -13.28 -19.27
N LYS A 183 11.36 -14.01 -19.75
CA LYS A 183 10.34 -13.47 -20.66
C LYS A 183 9.50 -12.37 -20.01
N LEU A 184 9.19 -12.52 -18.73
CA LEU A 184 8.46 -11.50 -17.96
C LEU A 184 9.35 -10.28 -17.69
N ASP A 185 10.62 -10.49 -17.33
CA ASP A 185 11.62 -9.42 -17.18
C ASP A 185 11.70 -8.57 -18.46
N HIS A 186 11.83 -9.22 -19.62
CA HIS A 186 11.84 -8.56 -20.91
C HIS A 186 10.54 -7.79 -21.18
N ALA A 187 9.38 -8.41 -20.95
CA ALA A 187 8.09 -7.76 -21.19
C ALA A 187 7.86 -6.53 -20.30
N LEU A 188 8.21 -6.59 -19.01
CA LEU A 188 7.95 -5.50 -18.07
C LEU A 188 8.98 -4.37 -18.13
N THR A 189 10.24 -4.68 -18.46
CA THR A 189 11.35 -3.72 -18.39
C THR A 189 11.95 -3.36 -19.74
N GLY A 190 11.68 -4.14 -20.80
CA GLY A 190 12.33 -4.02 -22.10
C GLY A 190 13.78 -4.52 -22.13
N ALA A 191 14.27 -5.18 -21.07
CA ALA A 191 15.65 -5.65 -21.00
C ALA A 191 15.92 -6.80 -21.97
N ASN A 192 16.78 -6.58 -22.98
CA ASN A 192 17.32 -7.63 -23.85
C ASN A 192 18.61 -8.19 -23.23
N LYS A 193 18.57 -9.43 -22.73
CA LYS A 193 19.75 -10.14 -22.19
C LYS A 193 20.56 -10.89 -23.27
N THR A 194 20.28 -10.66 -24.55
CA THR A 194 20.64 -11.60 -25.63
C THR A 194 21.86 -11.23 -26.48
N GLU A 195 22.55 -10.11 -26.21
CA GLU A 195 23.75 -9.73 -27.00
C GLU A 195 25.05 -9.83 -26.20
N ASN A 196 25.93 -10.73 -26.65
CA ASN A 196 27.28 -10.93 -26.15
C ASN A 196 28.24 -9.84 -26.66
N GLN A 197 28.00 -8.58 -26.29
CA GLN A 197 28.94 -7.48 -26.52
C GLN A 197 29.59 -7.02 -25.19
N PRO A 198 30.93 -6.90 -25.11
CA PRO A 198 31.62 -6.53 -23.86
C PRO A 198 31.19 -5.19 -23.26
N ALA A 199 30.80 -4.22 -24.10
CA ALA A 199 30.29 -2.92 -23.66
C ALA A 199 28.90 -3.03 -23.02
N GLN A 200 28.03 -3.88 -23.57
CA GLN A 200 26.69 -4.16 -23.06
C GLN A 200 26.76 -4.90 -21.72
N THR A 201 27.69 -5.85 -21.59
CA THR A 201 27.98 -6.54 -20.33
C THR A 201 28.38 -5.56 -19.22
N ARG A 202 29.24 -4.56 -19.52
CA ARG A 202 29.64 -3.54 -18.53
C ARG A 202 28.47 -2.63 -18.12
N ALA A 203 27.65 -2.19 -19.09
CA ALA A 203 26.48 -1.37 -18.83
C ALA A 203 25.41 -2.11 -18.01
N ASP A 204 25.24 -3.42 -18.25
CA ASP A 204 24.29 -4.25 -17.51
C ASP A 204 24.76 -4.56 -16.09
N ILE A 205 26.07 -4.79 -15.88
CA ILE A 205 26.66 -4.89 -14.54
C ILE A 205 26.46 -3.59 -13.75
N GLN A 206 26.67 -2.43 -14.39
CA GLN A 206 26.44 -1.13 -13.77
C GLN A 206 24.96 -0.94 -13.38
N THR A 207 24.04 -1.22 -14.31
CA THR A 207 22.59 -1.16 -14.07
C THR A 207 22.20 -2.09 -12.91
N GLN A 208 22.79 -3.29 -12.83
CA GLN A 208 22.54 -4.24 -11.76
C GLN A 208 23.02 -3.72 -10.40
N ARG A 209 24.23 -3.15 -10.33
CA ARG A 209 24.74 -2.54 -9.09
C ARG A 209 23.89 -1.36 -8.63
N GLU A 210 23.51 -0.49 -9.56
CA GLU A 210 22.60 0.63 -9.30
C GLU A 210 21.23 0.15 -8.80
N THR A 211 20.70 -0.94 -9.38
CA THR A 211 19.43 -1.54 -8.95
C THR A 211 19.53 -2.05 -7.51
N ILE A 212 20.60 -2.75 -7.15
CA ILE A 212 20.84 -3.23 -5.78
C ILE A 212 20.95 -2.07 -4.80
N SER A 213 21.71 -1.03 -5.17
CA SER A 213 21.88 0.18 -4.36
C SER A 213 20.54 0.89 -4.14
N LEU A 214 19.74 1.07 -5.21
CA LEU A 214 18.43 1.68 -5.14
C LEU A 214 17.45 0.84 -4.30
N THR A 215 17.41 -0.48 -4.48
CA THR A 215 16.58 -1.37 -3.67
C THR A 215 16.92 -1.24 -2.18
N ASN A 216 18.20 -1.24 -1.83
CA ASN A 216 18.62 -1.10 -0.44
C ASN A 216 18.26 0.28 0.13
N GLN A 217 18.52 1.35 -0.62
CA GLN A 217 18.20 2.71 -0.20
C GLN A 217 16.69 2.91 -0.03
N ALA A 218 15.87 2.43 -0.97
CA ALA A 218 14.42 2.50 -0.87
C ALA A 218 13.90 1.69 0.31
N THR A 219 14.42 0.47 0.51
CA THR A 219 14.01 -0.39 1.64
C THR A 219 14.37 0.24 2.98
N ASN A 220 15.51 0.95 3.07
CA ASN A 220 15.88 1.70 4.27
C ASN A 220 14.89 2.84 4.58
N TRP A 221 14.53 3.65 3.58
CA TRP A 221 13.53 4.71 3.79
C TRP A 221 12.15 4.14 4.14
N ILE A 222 11.77 3.01 3.53
CA ILE A 222 10.54 2.29 3.87
C ILE A 222 10.59 1.80 5.32
N ALA A 223 11.70 1.22 5.77
CA ALA A 223 11.86 0.76 7.14
C ALA A 223 11.74 1.91 8.15
N ILE A 224 12.37 3.07 7.88
CA ILE A 224 12.22 4.29 8.70
C ILE A 224 10.76 4.73 8.73
N THR A 225 10.09 4.72 7.58
CA THR A 225 8.67 5.07 7.47
C THR A 225 7.81 4.12 8.29
N THR A 226 8.05 2.81 8.21
CA THR A 226 7.31 1.80 8.99
C THR A 226 7.47 2.00 10.50
N ILE A 227 8.68 2.29 10.97
CA ILE A 227 8.95 2.58 12.39
C ILE A 227 8.24 3.87 12.82
N ALA A 228 8.30 4.93 12.00
CA ALA A 228 7.61 6.18 12.27
C ALA A 228 6.08 6.00 12.30
N MET A 229 5.53 5.21 11.38
CA MET A 229 4.11 4.89 11.34
C MET A 229 3.68 4.00 12.51
N LEU A 230 4.51 3.07 12.99
CA LEU A 230 4.25 2.34 14.24
C LEU A 230 4.16 3.33 15.42
N ALA A 231 5.12 4.25 15.57
CA ALA A 231 5.09 5.23 16.64
C ALA A 231 3.82 6.11 16.57
N LEU A 232 3.47 6.58 15.37
CA LEU A 232 2.25 7.34 15.14
C LEU A 232 0.99 6.51 15.45
N GLN A 233 0.95 5.23 15.06
CA GLN A 233 -0.16 4.33 15.35
C GLN A 233 -0.34 4.11 16.86
N LEU A 234 0.74 4.05 17.63
CA LEU A 234 0.67 3.94 19.08
C LEU A 234 0.07 5.22 19.69
N VAL A 235 0.47 6.41 19.22
CA VAL A 235 -0.10 7.69 19.67
C VAL A 235 -1.58 7.83 19.29
N VAL A 236 -1.93 7.51 18.05
CA VAL A 236 -3.33 7.55 17.58
C VAL A 236 -4.18 6.52 18.31
N GLY A 237 -3.62 5.33 18.55
CA GLY A 237 -4.28 4.23 19.26
C GLY A 237 -4.53 4.53 20.73
N THR A 238 -3.58 5.17 21.44
CA THR A 238 -3.81 5.59 22.83
C THR A 238 -4.89 6.67 22.91
N TYR A 239 -4.89 7.62 21.98
CA TYR A 239 -5.94 8.63 21.90
C TYR A 239 -7.31 8.02 21.59
N ALA A 240 -7.34 6.99 20.73
CA ALA A 240 -8.57 6.25 20.43
C ALA A 240 -9.10 5.46 21.64
N ALA A 241 -8.21 4.80 22.40
CA ALA A 241 -8.56 4.03 23.57
C ALA A 241 -8.94 4.88 24.80
N ALA A 242 -8.42 6.10 24.90
CA ALA A 242 -8.72 7.03 25.99
C ALA A 242 -10.08 7.74 25.85
N LYS A 243 -10.85 7.46 24.80
CA LYS A 243 -12.14 8.10 24.56
C LYS A 243 -13.18 7.65 25.61
N PRO A 244 -14.05 8.56 26.08
CA PRO A 244 -15.19 8.17 26.91
C PRO A 244 -16.09 7.20 26.13
N ALA A 245 -16.53 6.13 26.79
CA ALA A 245 -17.54 5.26 26.21
C ALA A 245 -18.81 6.07 25.92
N GLY A 246 -19.44 5.80 24.77
CA GLY A 246 -20.78 6.34 24.50
C GLY A 246 -21.79 5.85 25.56
N PRO A 247 -22.97 6.50 25.66
CA PRO A 247 -24.04 6.11 26.57
C PRO A 247 -24.54 4.68 26.33
N ASN A 248 -24.30 4.11 25.15
CA ASN A 248 -24.61 2.73 24.83
C ASN A 248 -23.33 1.88 24.75
N PRO A 249 -23.36 0.64 25.27
CA PRO A 249 -22.25 -0.30 25.13
C PRO A 249 -21.99 -0.64 23.66
N ALA A 250 -20.78 -1.10 23.36
CA ALA A 250 -20.41 -1.58 22.03
C ALA A 250 -21.25 -2.82 21.67
N ASP A 251 -21.66 -2.93 20.41
CA ASP A 251 -22.31 -4.15 19.89
C ASP A 251 -21.41 -5.38 20.04
N VAL A 252 -20.08 -5.19 20.04
CA VAL A 252 -19.07 -6.21 20.31
C VAL A 252 -17.98 -5.58 21.19
N ASP A 253 -17.69 -6.19 22.35
CA ASP A 253 -16.57 -5.76 23.20
C ASP A 253 -15.25 -5.93 22.43
N PRO A 254 -14.46 -4.87 22.18
CA PRO A 254 -13.18 -4.98 21.50
C PRO A 254 -12.24 -5.82 22.38
N SER A 255 -12.15 -7.11 22.08
CA SER A 255 -11.35 -8.08 22.83
C SER A 255 -9.93 -7.54 23.07
N PRO A 256 -9.56 -7.27 24.34
CA PRO A 256 -8.23 -6.79 24.68
C PRO A 256 -7.12 -7.73 24.16
N THR A 257 -7.45 -9.02 24.04
CA THR A 257 -6.59 -10.05 23.44
C THR A 257 -6.29 -9.76 21.97
N TRP A 258 -7.31 -9.51 21.14
CA TRP A 258 -7.09 -9.21 19.72
C TRP A 258 -6.37 -7.87 19.53
N TYR A 259 -6.66 -6.88 20.37
CA TYR A 259 -5.92 -5.62 20.40
C TYR A 259 -4.43 -5.84 20.73
N ALA A 260 -4.11 -6.67 21.73
CA ALA A 260 -2.73 -7.01 22.08
C ALA A 260 -2.03 -7.80 20.97
N ILE A 261 -2.71 -8.79 20.37
CA ILE A 261 -2.17 -9.58 19.25
C ILE A 261 -1.78 -8.67 18.09
N ARG A 262 -2.65 -7.74 17.67
CA ARG A 262 -2.30 -6.83 16.56
C ARG A 262 -1.10 -5.95 16.89
N LEU A 263 -0.97 -5.46 18.12
CA LEU A 263 0.17 -4.64 18.51
C LEU A 263 1.47 -5.45 18.49
N VAL A 264 1.46 -6.68 19.00
CA VAL A 264 2.62 -7.58 18.94
C VAL A 264 3.03 -7.84 17.49
N LEU A 265 2.08 -8.17 16.62
CA LEU A 265 2.35 -8.39 15.19
C LEU A 265 2.94 -7.16 14.51
N LEU A 266 2.40 -5.96 14.78
CA LEU A 266 2.88 -4.71 14.22
C LEU A 266 4.29 -4.37 14.72
N ILE A 267 4.55 -4.51 16.02
CA ILE A 267 5.86 -4.25 16.63
C ILE A 267 6.91 -5.24 16.10
N ILE A 268 6.60 -6.53 16.02
CA ILE A 268 7.51 -7.53 15.47
C ILE A 268 7.76 -7.26 13.99
N GLY A 269 6.71 -6.99 13.20
CA GLY A 269 6.84 -6.68 11.78
C GLY A 269 7.71 -5.44 11.51
N ALA A 270 7.50 -4.37 12.28
CA ALA A 270 8.33 -3.16 12.23
C ALA A 270 9.76 -3.42 12.73
N GLY A 271 9.92 -4.24 13.77
CA GLY A 271 11.22 -4.65 14.30
C GLY A 271 12.05 -5.45 13.30
N ILE A 272 11.42 -6.34 12.53
CA ILE A 272 12.09 -7.12 11.48
C ILE A 272 12.64 -6.23 10.37
N ILE A 273 11.84 -5.26 9.89
CA ILE A 273 12.33 -4.31 8.88
C ILE A 273 13.32 -3.30 9.47
N GLY A 274 13.21 -2.99 10.76
CA GLY A 274 14.21 -2.22 11.52
C GLY A 274 15.55 -2.96 11.68
N LEU A 275 15.52 -4.28 11.90
CA LEU A 275 16.73 -5.10 11.92
C LEU A 275 17.42 -5.09 10.55
N TYR A 276 16.66 -5.05 9.47
CA TYR A 276 17.23 -4.87 8.14
C TYR A 276 18.02 -3.55 8.03
N LEU A 277 17.52 -2.42 8.57
CA LEU A 277 18.25 -1.14 8.58
C LEU A 277 19.63 -1.29 9.22
N THR A 278 19.69 -1.93 10.39
CA THR A 278 20.96 -2.06 11.13
C THR A 278 21.94 -3.00 10.43
N LEU A 279 21.44 -4.11 9.86
CA LEU A 279 22.29 -5.08 9.17
C LEU A 279 22.85 -4.56 7.84
N THR A 280 22.14 -3.65 7.17
CA THR A 280 22.53 -3.12 5.84
C THR A 280 23.28 -1.80 5.89
N THR A 281 23.06 -0.96 6.92
CA THR A 281 23.84 0.28 7.09
C THR A 281 25.33 0.01 7.29
N HIS A 282 25.70 -1.18 7.78
CA HIS A 282 27.08 -1.57 8.04
C HIS A 282 27.74 -2.42 6.95
N LYS A 283 27.00 -2.88 5.93
CA LYS A 283 27.55 -3.74 4.87
C LYS A 283 27.04 -3.30 3.50
N ASN A 284 27.97 -2.98 2.58
CA ASN A 284 27.66 -2.89 1.15
C ASN A 284 27.31 -4.30 0.66
N LEU A 285 26.05 -4.69 0.78
CA LEU A 285 25.61 -6.05 0.48
C LEU A 285 25.57 -6.27 -1.03
N GLU A 286 26.58 -6.94 -1.57
CA GLU A 286 26.67 -7.37 -2.96
C GLU A 286 25.99 -8.74 -3.18
N GLY A 287 25.13 -8.82 -4.20
CA GLY A 287 24.80 -9.98 -5.04
C GLY A 287 24.16 -11.24 -4.44
N SER A 288 24.54 -11.66 -3.23
CA SER A 288 24.18 -12.98 -2.65
C SER A 288 23.02 -12.92 -1.64
N GLN A 289 22.58 -11.73 -1.24
CA GLN A 289 21.64 -11.54 -0.11
C GLN A 289 20.19 -11.23 -0.51
N HIS A 290 19.79 -11.47 -1.77
CA HIS A 290 18.40 -11.24 -2.21
C HIS A 290 17.38 -12.13 -1.49
N LYS A 291 17.75 -13.37 -1.13
CA LYS A 291 16.89 -14.31 -0.42
C LYS A 291 16.60 -13.90 1.04
N PRO A 292 17.61 -13.56 1.88
CA PRO A 292 17.33 -13.08 3.23
C PRO A 292 16.58 -11.74 3.21
N LEU A 293 16.89 -10.85 2.26
CA LEU A 293 16.14 -9.60 2.08
C LEU A 293 14.66 -9.86 1.77
N LEU A 294 14.37 -10.75 0.81
CA LEU A 294 13.01 -11.15 0.50
C LEU A 294 12.31 -11.78 1.72
N ALA A 295 13.00 -12.65 2.48
CA ALA A 295 12.42 -13.27 3.66
C ALA A 295 12.04 -12.24 4.73
N LEU A 296 12.92 -11.28 5.03
CA LEU A 296 12.65 -10.22 6.01
C LEU A 296 11.51 -9.31 5.56
N THR A 297 11.53 -8.84 4.31
CA THR A 297 10.47 -7.96 3.78
C THR A 297 9.13 -8.68 3.66
N LEU A 298 9.10 -9.94 3.23
CA LEU A 298 7.89 -10.76 3.18
C LEU A 298 7.32 -10.99 4.59
N THR A 299 8.17 -11.33 5.55
CA THR A 299 7.73 -11.58 6.94
C THR A 299 7.19 -10.30 7.55
N SER A 300 7.89 -9.17 7.40
CA SER A 300 7.42 -7.86 7.85
C SER A 300 6.08 -7.48 7.19
N PHE A 301 5.98 -7.59 5.87
CA PHE A 301 4.75 -7.33 5.12
C PHE A 301 3.58 -8.19 5.60
N ALA A 302 3.79 -9.49 5.79
CA ALA A 302 2.75 -10.41 6.25
C ALA A 302 2.27 -10.06 7.66
N LEU A 303 3.19 -9.88 8.63
CA LEU A 303 2.85 -9.57 10.01
C LEU A 303 2.10 -8.23 10.13
N VAL A 304 2.60 -7.19 9.46
CA VAL A 304 1.95 -5.87 9.46
C VAL A 304 0.59 -5.94 8.78
N THR A 305 0.46 -6.61 7.63
CA THR A 305 -0.84 -6.74 6.94
C THR A 305 -1.86 -7.50 7.79
N ILE A 306 -1.45 -8.59 8.46
CA ILE A 306 -2.32 -9.33 9.40
C ILE A 306 -2.73 -8.43 10.58
N SER A 307 -1.79 -7.63 11.11
CA SER A 307 -2.10 -6.65 12.15
C SER A 307 -3.15 -5.64 11.70
N GLU A 308 -3.03 -5.11 10.48
CA GLU A 308 -3.99 -4.15 9.90
C GLU A 308 -5.35 -4.78 9.63
N ILE A 309 -5.40 -6.06 9.21
CA ILE A 309 -6.66 -6.80 9.08
C ILE A 309 -7.35 -6.91 10.44
N ILE A 310 -6.62 -7.32 11.50
CA ILE A 310 -7.18 -7.38 12.86
C ILE A 310 -7.64 -6.00 13.31
N ALA A 311 -6.86 -4.94 13.01
CA ALA A 311 -7.23 -3.57 13.34
C ALA A 311 -8.55 -3.14 12.69
N ARG A 312 -8.81 -3.55 11.43
CA ARG A 312 -10.09 -3.27 10.75
C ARG A 312 -11.27 -4.02 11.35
N PHE A 313 -11.09 -5.29 11.72
CA PHE A 313 -12.13 -6.03 12.44
C PHE A 313 -12.45 -5.41 13.81
N LEU A 314 -11.44 -4.97 14.55
CA LEU A 314 -11.65 -4.26 15.81
C LEU A 314 -12.40 -2.94 15.58
N PHE A 315 -11.98 -2.17 14.57
CA PHE A 315 -12.65 -0.93 14.19
C PHE A 315 -14.13 -1.13 13.83
N TYR A 316 -14.48 -2.17 13.07
CA TYR A 316 -15.89 -2.48 12.76
C TYR A 316 -16.69 -2.97 13.98
N GLY A 317 -16.03 -3.63 14.93
CA GLY A 317 -16.63 -4.06 16.19
C GLY A 317 -16.94 -2.91 17.16
N GLU A 318 -16.24 -1.77 17.06
CA GLU A 318 -16.42 -0.57 17.92
C GLU A 318 -17.72 0.23 17.64
N MET A 319 -18.77 -0.42 17.13
CA MET A 319 -20.08 0.22 16.96
C MET A 319 -20.77 0.42 18.32
N ASN A 320 -20.54 1.58 18.94
CA ASN A 320 -21.35 2.10 20.03
C ASN A 320 -22.29 3.17 19.46
N ARG A 321 -23.54 2.79 19.15
CA ARG A 321 -24.50 3.73 18.55
C ARG A 321 -25.10 4.65 19.61
N ILE A 322 -25.28 5.93 19.33
CA ILE A 322 -26.12 6.85 20.12
C ILE A 322 -27.38 7.16 19.31
N GLY A 323 -28.54 6.95 19.92
CA GLY A 323 -29.84 7.18 19.31
C GLY A 323 -30.31 6.01 18.44
N ILE A 324 -31.49 5.47 18.79
CA ILE A 324 -32.48 4.98 17.82
C ILE A 324 -33.50 6.10 17.69
#